data_AF-A0A0N9PI80-F1
#
_entry.id   AF-A0A0N9PI80-F1
#
_cell.length_a   1.000
_cell.length_b   1.000
_cell.length_c   1.000
_cell.angle_alpha   90.00
_cell.angle_beta   90.00
_cell.angle_gamma   90.00
#
_symmetry.space_group_name_H-M   'P 1'
#
loop_
_entity.id
_entity.type
_entity.pdbx_description
1 polymer ?
#
loop_
_entity_poly.entity_id
_entity_poly.type
_entity_poly.pdbx_seq_one_letter_code
_entity_poly.pdbx_strand_id
1 'polypeptide(L)'
;TYGISIYHTYGPSGYYTHEFDGDEEYYVDLEKRETVWRLPVFSKFATFDPQGALRNIATTKHNLEIVIQRSNSTAATNKVPEVTVFSKSPVMLG
;
A
#
# COMPACT_ATOMS: atom_id res chain seq x y z
N THR A 1 -12.15 -0.64 -0.35
CA THR A 1 -11.60 -1.05 0.95
C THR A 1 -11.01 0.13 1.68
N TYR A 2 -11.52 0.42 2.88
CA TYR A 2 -11.08 1.55 3.70
C TYR A 2 -9.82 1.19 4.49
N GLY A 3 -8.64 1.52 3.95
CA GLY A 3 -7.36 1.45 4.67
C GLY A 3 -6.71 0.07 4.74
N ILE A 4 -6.03 -0.33 3.67
CA ILE A 4 -5.16 -1.50 3.63
C ILE A 4 -3.81 -1.13 4.26
N SER A 5 -3.37 -1.90 5.24
CA SER A 5 -2.11 -1.67 5.95
C SER A 5 -1.23 -2.91 5.87
N ILE A 6 -0.05 -2.79 5.27
CA ILE A 6 0.89 -3.91 5.14
C ILE A 6 2.22 -3.51 5.75
N TYR A 7 2.80 -4.42 6.52
CA TYR A 7 4.10 -4.26 7.16
C TYR A 7 4.92 -5.53 6.95
N HIS A 8 6.21 -5.38 6.71
CA HIS A 8 7.13 -6.48 6.50
C HIS A 8 8.52 -6.15 7.07
N THR A 9 9.36 -7.16 7.26
CA THR A 9 10.67 -7.01 7.90
C THR A 9 11.86 -6.86 6.95
N TYR A 10 11.67 -7.11 5.64
CA TYR A 10 12.75 -7.05 4.64
C TYR A 10 13.14 -5.63 4.18
N GLY A 11 12.48 -4.59 4.69
CA GLY A 11 12.73 -3.20 4.32
C GLY A 11 12.15 -2.23 5.36
N PRO A 12 12.58 -0.96 5.36
CA PRO A 12 12.29 0.00 6.42
C PRO A 12 10.87 0.59 6.41
N SER A 13 10.00 0.24 5.47
CA SER A 13 8.68 0.86 5.32
C SER A 13 7.61 -0.17 4.98
N GLY A 14 6.53 -0.17 5.76
CA GLY A 14 5.25 -0.74 5.32
C GLY A 14 4.55 0.20 4.34
N TYR A 15 3.33 -0.13 3.94
CA TYR A 15 2.51 0.74 3.09
C TYR A 15 1.06 0.79 3.57
N TYR A 16 0.44 1.95 3.34
CA TYR A 16 -0.97 2.20 3.62
C TYR A 16 -1.66 2.76 2.38
N THR A 17 -2.74 2.12 1.94
CA THR A 17 -3.51 2.52 0.76
C THR A 17 -5.01 2.50 1.04
N HIS A 18 -5.76 3.25 0.25
CA HIS A 18 -7.21 3.13 0.14
C HIS A 18 -7.56 2.79 -1.30
N GLU A 19 -8.43 1.81 -1.48
CA GLU A 19 -8.84 1.33 -2.80
C GLU A 19 -10.36 1.41 -2.95
N PHE A 20 -10.83 1.69 -4.17
CA PHE A 20 -12.24 1.66 -4.55
C PHE A 20 -12.36 0.91 -5.89
N ASP A 21 -13.23 -0.11 -5.96
CA ASP A 21 -13.42 -0.97 -7.13
C ASP A 21 -12.13 -1.57 -7.75
N GLY A 22 -11.08 -1.74 -6.94
CA GLY A 22 -9.79 -2.27 -7.37
C GLY A 22 -8.79 -1.21 -7.85
N ASP A 23 -9.20 0.05 -7.93
CA ASP A 23 -8.32 1.19 -8.18
C ASP A 23 -7.86 1.83 -6.87
N GLU A 24 -6.61 2.26 -6.83
CA GLU A 24 -6.07 3.06 -5.72
C GLU A 24 -6.70 4.46 -5.72
N GLU A 25 -7.28 4.87 -4.60
CA GLU A 25 -7.71 6.26 -4.38
C GLU A 25 -6.54 7.13 -3.91
N TYR A 26 -5.82 6.67 -2.88
CA TYR A 26 -4.64 7.33 -2.34
C TYR A 26 -3.76 6.34 -1.56
N TYR A 27 -2.50 6.71 -1.38
CA TYR A 27 -1.59 6.10 -0.42
C TYR A 27 -1.05 7.15 0.56
N VAL A 28 -0.44 6.71 1.66
CA VAL A 28 0.27 7.61 2.59
C VAL A 28 1.76 7.39 2.46
N ASP A 29 2.49 8.45 2.11
CA ASP A 29 3.95 8.50 2.20
C ASP A 29 4.31 8.58 3.69
N LEU A 30 4.77 7.45 4.25
CA LEU A 30 5.03 7.34 5.70
C LEU A 30 6.23 8.17 6.16
N GLU A 31 7.18 8.44 5.26
CA GLU A 31 8.38 9.22 5.56
C GLU A 31 8.05 10.70 5.61
N LYS A 32 7.35 11.19 4.58
CA LYS A 32 6.89 12.59 4.49
C LYS A 32 5.65 12.87 5.32
N ARG A 33 4.95 11.82 5.76
CA ARG A 33 3.70 11.88 6.52
C ARG A 33 2.63 12.68 5.78
N GLU A 34 2.42 12.34 4.51
CA GLU A 34 1.46 13.01 3.64
C GLU A 34 0.57 12.02 2.90
N THR A 35 -0.67 12.43 2.65
CA THR A 35 -1.62 11.69 1.84
C THR A 35 -1.39 12.04 0.37
N VAL A 36 -1.05 11.05 -0.45
CA VAL A 36 -0.81 11.19 -1.88
C VAL A 36 -1.97 10.58 -2.66
N TRP A 37 -2.74 11.43 -3.33
CA TRP A 37 -3.90 11.02 -4.13
C TRP A 37 -3.48 10.50 -5.50
N ARG A 38 -4.03 9.36 -5.90
CA ARG A 38 -3.78 8.76 -7.22
C ARG A 38 -4.21 9.69 -8.35
N LEU A 39 -5.38 10.32 -8.19
CA LEU A 39 -5.88 11.39 -9.04
C LEU A 39 -5.90 12.69 -8.24
N PRO A 40 -5.10 13.72 -8.62
CA PRO A 40 -5.02 14.98 -7.87
C PRO A 40 -6.36 15.72 -7.72
N VAL A 41 -7.35 15.44 -8.58
CA VAL A 41 -8.67 16.06 -8.48
C VAL A 41 -9.43 15.61 -7.22
N PHE A 42 -9.18 14.39 -6.72
CA PHE A 42 -9.86 13.87 -5.52
C PHE A 42 -9.48 14.62 -4.26
N SER A 43 -8.26 15.18 -4.20
CA SER A 43 -7.81 16.00 -3.06
C SER A 43 -8.60 17.30 -2.88
N LYS A 44 -9.42 17.68 -3.87
CA LYS A 44 -10.32 18.84 -3.78
C LYS A 44 -11.64 18.50 -3.08
N PHE A 45 -12.03 17.22 -3.08
CA PHE A 45 -13.32 16.75 -2.57
C PHE A 45 -13.19 15.97 -1.27
N ALA A 46 -12.03 15.37 -1.02
CA ALA A 46 -11.75 14.58 0.15
C ALA A 46 -10.36 14.89 0.72
N THR A 47 -10.21 14.67 2.02
CA THR A 47 -8.96 14.78 2.75
C THR A 47 -8.80 13.58 3.66
N PHE A 48 -7.57 13.15 3.88
CA PHE A 48 -7.26 12.11 4.84
C PHE A 48 -6.09 12.57 5.71
N ASP A 49 -6.23 12.41 7.03
CA ASP A 49 -5.16 12.69 7.99
C ASP A 49 -4.14 11.52 7.99
N PRO A 50 -2.90 11.75 7.52
CA PRO A 50 -1.88 10.71 7.45
C PRO A 50 -1.51 10.13 8.83
N GLN A 51 -1.83 10.81 9.94
CA GLN A 51 -1.63 10.29 11.29
C GLN A 51 -2.43 8.99 11.54
N GLY A 52 -3.58 8.82 10.89
CA GLY A 52 -4.37 7.59 10.94
C GLY A 52 -3.60 6.39 10.35
N ALA A 53 -2.94 6.60 9.22
CA ALA A 53 -2.11 5.57 8.59
C ALA A 53 -0.88 5.21 9.44
N LEU A 54 -0.19 6.22 10.01
CA LEU A 54 0.95 5.98 10.90
C LEU A 54 0.58 5.12 12.10
N ARG A 55 -0.60 5.36 12.70
CA ARG A 55 -1.12 4.54 13.80
C ARG A 55 -1.38 3.10 13.36
N ASN A 56 -2.03 2.92 12.21
CA ASN A 56 -2.31 1.59 11.68
C ASN A 56 -1.03 0.81 11.39
N ILE A 57 -0.02 1.46 10.79
CA ILE A 57 1.29 0.83 10.54
C ILE A 57 1.98 0.41 11.85
N ALA A 58 1.93 1.24 12.89
CA ALA A 58 2.48 0.87 14.20
C ALA A 58 1.76 -0.36 14.79
N THR A 59 0.43 -0.43 14.68
CA THR A 59 -0.35 -1.59 15.10
C THR A 59 -0.02 -2.83 14.26
N THR A 60 0.09 -2.70 12.93
CA THR A 60 0.44 -3.82 12.04
C THR A 60 1.84 -4.35 12.32
N LYS A 61 2.81 -3.47 12.61
CA LYS A 61 4.15 -3.87 13.06
C LYS A 61 4.09 -4.71 14.33
N HIS A 62 3.40 -4.22 15.35
CA HIS A 62 3.26 -4.94 16.62
C HIS A 62 2.59 -6.32 16.43
N ASN A 63 1.52 -6.37 15.62
CA ASN A 63 0.85 -7.62 15.31
C ASN A 63 1.75 -8.58 14.53
N LEU A 64 2.57 -8.08 13.60
CA LEU A 64 3.53 -8.90 12.86
C LEU A 64 4.56 -9.54 13.80
N GLU A 65 5.08 -8.80 14.77
CA GLU A 65 6.02 -9.34 15.78
C GLU A 65 5.40 -10.51 16.56
N ILE A 66 4.11 -10.39 16.94
CA ILE A 66 3.37 -11.48 17.60
C ILE A 66 3.19 -12.68 16.66
N VAL A 67 2.82 -12.44 15.40
CA VAL A 67 2.59 -13.52 14.42
C VAL A 67 3.89 -14.27 14.09
N ILE A 68 5.01 -13.57 13.98
CA ILE A 68 6.34 -14.18 13.80
C ILE A 68 6.66 -15.13 14.95
N GLN A 69 6.41 -14.72 16.20
CA GLN A 69 6.64 -15.59 17.36
C GLN A 69 5.71 -16.81 17.34
N ARG A 70 4.40 -16.61 17.07
CA ARG A 70 3.42 -17.70 17.02
C ARG A 70 3.65 -18.69 15.90
N SER A 71 4.21 -18.26 14.77
CA SER A 71 4.51 -19.10 13.62
C SER A 71 5.87 -19.79 13.70
N ASN A 72 6.57 -19.71 14.84
CA ASN A 72 7.95 -20.17 14.98
C ASN A 72 8.89 -19.58 13.91
N SER A 73 8.70 -18.29 13.60
CA SER A 73 9.46 -17.57 12.57
C SER A 73 9.36 -18.18 11.16
N THR A 74 8.25 -18.82 10.82
CA THR A 74 8.00 -19.33 9.46
C THR A 74 7.96 -18.15 8.47
N ALA A 75 8.83 -18.18 7.46
CA ALA A 75 8.91 -17.16 6.43
C ALA A 75 7.82 -17.33 5.35
N ALA A 76 7.42 -16.23 4.72
CA ALA A 76 6.53 -16.26 3.57
C ALA A 76 7.19 -17.02 2.39
N THR A 77 6.40 -17.82 1.67
CA THR A 77 6.89 -18.54 0.48
C THR A 77 6.93 -17.59 -0.73
N ASN A 78 8.09 -17.49 -1.37
CA ASN A 78 8.25 -16.70 -2.59
C ASN A 78 7.37 -17.23 -3.73
N LYS A 79 6.80 -16.31 -4.51
CA LYS A 79 6.03 -16.61 -5.74
C LYS A 79 6.65 -15.86 -6.91
N VAL A 80 6.65 -16.49 -8.09
CA VAL A 80 7.10 -15.86 -9.33
C VAL A 80 5.97 -14.94 -9.82
N PRO A 81 6.23 -13.64 -10.08
CA PRO A 81 5.20 -12.74 -10.58
C PRO A 81 4.86 -13.03 -12.04
N GLU A 82 3.59 -12.95 -12.39
CA GLU A 82 3.13 -12.94 -13.77
C GLU A 82 3.23 -11.51 -14.31
N VAL A 83 3.77 -11.35 -15.52
CA VAL A 83 4.03 -10.02 -16.12
C VAL A 83 3.45 -9.99 -17.52
N THR A 84 2.62 -8.98 -17.77
CA THR A 84 1.96 -8.74 -19.06
C THR A 84 2.24 -7.31 -19.51
N VAL A 85 2.58 -7.12 -20.79
CA VAL A 85 2.86 -5.81 -21.38
C VAL A 85 1.87 -5.52 -22.50
N PHE A 86 1.26 -4.33 -22.46
CA PHE A 86 0.34 -3.84 -23.49
C PHE A 86 0.45 -2.31 -23.59
N SER A 87 0.10 -1.76 -24.76
CA SER A 87 0.07 -0.31 -24.94
C SER A 87 -1.19 0.29 -24.33
N LYS A 88 -1.08 1.49 -23.72
CA LYS A 88 -2.25 2.22 -23.20
C LYS A 88 -3.22 2.66 -24.30
N SER A 89 -2.72 2.81 -25.53
CA SER A 89 -3.48 3.26 -26.70
C SER A 89 -3.05 2.49 -27.95
N PRO A 90 -3.84 2.51 -29.03
CA PRO A 90 -3.47 1.83 -30.28
C PRO A 90 -2.12 2.31 -30.81
N VAL A 91 -1.33 1.38 -31.35
CA VAL A 91 -0.06 1.69 -32.01
C VAL A 91 -0.34 2.02 -33.47
N MET A 92 0.04 3.23 -33.91
CA MET A 92 -0.11 3.67 -35.30
C MET A 92 1.22 3.56 -36.04
N LEU A 93 1.18 3.02 -37.26
CA LEU A 93 2.30 3.11 -38.20
C LEU A 93 2.19 4.43 -38.95
N GLY A 94 3.29 5.17 -39.04
CA GLY A 94 3.39 6.38 -39.85
C GLY A 94 3.39 6.07 -41.35
#